data_AF-A0A1N7QLP3-F1
#
_entry.id   AF-A0A1N7QLP3-F1
#
_cell.length_a   1.000
_cell.length_b   1.000
_cell.length_c   1.000
_cell.angle_alpha   90.00
_cell.angle_beta   90.00
_cell.angle_gamma   90.00
#
_symmetry.space_group_name_H-M   'P 1'
#
loop_
_entity.id
_entity.type
_entity.pdbx_description
1 polymer ?
#
loop_
_entity_poly.entity_id
_entity_poly.type
_entity_poly.pdbx_seq_one_letter_code
_entity_poly.pdbx_strand_id
1 'polypeptide(L)'
;MDKVYKNCQSCRMPLKKSPNGGGTNSDGSTSTKYCDYCYEKGQFRQANITAKEMQEFVKHKMKDMGFPGFLASLFSNGIPKLERWKNQN
;
A
#
# COMPACT_ATOMS: atom_id res chain seq x y z
N MET A 1 -21.77 0.10 -4.20
CA MET A 1 -20.70 -0.74 -4.79
C MET A 1 -19.35 -0.27 -4.29
N ASP A 2 -18.59 -1.12 -3.62
CA ASP A 2 -17.21 -0.79 -3.24
C ASP A 2 -16.32 -0.62 -4.47
N LYS A 3 -15.63 0.51 -4.54
CA LYS A 3 -14.70 0.83 -5.62
C LYS A 3 -13.51 -0.14 -5.58
N VAL A 4 -13.29 -0.87 -6.67
CA VAL A 4 -12.16 -1.79 -6.84
C VAL A 4 -10.94 -1.03 -7.34
N TYR A 5 -9.80 -1.17 -6.65
CA TYR A 5 -8.56 -0.51 -7.02
C TYR A 5 -7.58 -1.47 -7.68
N LYS A 6 -6.82 -1.00 -8.67
CA LYS A 6 -5.73 -1.79 -9.28
C LYS A 6 -4.48 -1.85 -8.38
N ASN A 7 -4.30 -0.83 -7.56
CA ASN A 7 -3.14 -0.62 -6.71
C ASN A 7 -3.59 -0.40 -5.26
N CYS A 8 -2.79 -0.90 -4.31
CA CYS A 8 -3.00 -0.70 -2.89
C CYS A 8 -3.07 0.79 -2.57
N GLN A 9 -4.15 1.20 -1.90
CA GLN A 9 -4.38 2.59 -1.48
C GLN A 9 -3.59 2.99 -0.22
N SER A 10 -2.60 2.19 0.18
CA SER A 10 -1.64 2.51 1.26
C SER A 10 -0.20 2.62 0.75
N CYS A 11 0.31 1.61 0.04
CA CYS A 11 1.71 1.55 -0.41
C CYS A 11 1.88 1.62 -1.93
N ARG A 12 0.80 1.81 -2.69
CA ARG A 12 0.75 1.82 -4.16
C ARG A 12 1.09 0.48 -4.83
N MET A 13 1.39 -0.58 -4.09
CA MET A 13 1.69 -1.91 -4.64
C MET A 13 0.53 -2.44 -5.51
N PRO A 14 0.78 -2.96 -6.72
CA PRO A 14 -0.28 -3.57 -7.53
C PRO A 14 -0.96 -4.72 -6.79
N LEU A 15 -2.29 -4.70 -6.66
CA LEU A 15 -3.02 -5.73 -5.92
C LEU A 15 -2.88 -7.12 -6.56
N LYS A 16 -2.74 -7.16 -7.89
CA LYS A 16 -2.41 -8.39 -8.64
C LYS A 16 -1.07 -9.03 -8.24
N LYS A 17 -0.17 -8.29 -7.61
CA LYS A 17 1.12 -8.77 -7.08
C LYS A 17 1.06 -9.06 -5.58
N SER A 18 -0.09 -8.83 -4.94
CA SER A 18 -0.32 -9.25 -3.56
C SER A 18 -0.47 -10.77 -3.54
N PRO A 19 0.12 -11.49 -2.56
CA PRO A 19 0.03 -12.95 -2.48
C PRO A 19 -1.39 -13.50 -2.61
N ASN A 20 -2.34 -12.82 -1.96
CA ASN A 20 -3.76 -13.20 -1.92
C ASN A 20 -4.65 -12.35 -2.84
N GLY A 21 -4.07 -11.61 -3.80
CA GLY A 21 -4.81 -10.66 -4.65
C GLY A 21 -5.28 -9.39 -3.94
N GLY A 22 -5.13 -9.31 -2.62
CA GLY A 22 -5.47 -8.20 -1.75
C GLY A 22 -5.10 -8.51 -0.30
N GLY A 23 -5.45 -7.61 0.62
CA GLY A 23 -5.41 -7.87 2.06
C GLY A 23 -6.66 -8.60 2.53
N THR A 24 -6.85 -8.70 3.85
CA THR A 24 -8.02 -9.40 4.43
C THR A 24 -8.83 -8.44 5.31
N ASN A 25 -10.15 -8.41 5.10
CA ASN A 25 -11.09 -7.63 5.91
C ASN A 25 -11.42 -8.34 7.23
N SER A 26 -12.10 -7.68 8.16
CA SER A 26 -12.44 -8.26 9.48
C SER A 26 -13.34 -9.51 9.37
N ASP A 27 -14.16 -9.58 8.32
CA ASP A 27 -15.06 -10.70 8.01
C ASP A 27 -14.37 -11.85 7.26
N GLY A 28 -13.07 -11.73 6.97
CA GLY A 28 -12.30 -12.74 6.25
C GLY A 28 -12.33 -12.62 4.72
N SER A 29 -13.14 -11.72 4.15
CA SER A 29 -13.11 -11.44 2.71
C SER A 29 -11.83 -10.72 2.27
N THR A 30 -11.49 -10.84 0.98
CA THR A 30 -10.34 -10.15 0.40
C THR A 30 -10.62 -8.65 0.22
N SER A 31 -9.69 -7.81 0.66
CA SER A 31 -9.73 -6.37 0.47
C SER A 31 -9.41 -5.99 -0.98
N THR A 32 -10.33 -5.28 -1.62
CA THR A 32 -10.16 -4.74 -3.00
C THR A 32 -9.47 -3.37 -3.02
N LYS A 33 -9.07 -2.86 -1.84
CA LYS A 33 -8.47 -1.53 -1.65
C LYS A 33 -7.02 -1.60 -1.19
N TYR A 34 -6.68 -2.58 -0.35
CA TYR A 34 -5.36 -2.71 0.27
C TYR A 34 -4.74 -4.07 -0.04
N CYS A 35 -3.40 -4.14 0.00
CA CYS A 35 -2.67 -5.39 -0.16
C CYS A 35 -2.41 -6.08 1.18
N ASP A 36 -2.03 -7.35 1.11
CA ASP A 36 -1.77 -8.23 2.26
C ASP A 36 -0.69 -7.68 3.21
N TYR A 37 0.36 -7.07 2.65
CA TYR A 37 1.42 -6.49 3.48
C TYR A 37 1.00 -5.24 4.26
N CYS A 38 -0.02 -4.52 3.78
CA CYS A 38 -0.49 -3.30 4.43
C CYS A 38 -1.68 -3.54 5.34
N TYR A 39 -2.54 -4.51 5.02
CA TYR A 39 -3.83 -4.67 5.65
C TYR A 39 -4.19 -6.15 5.82
N GLU A 40 -4.45 -6.53 7.06
CA GLU A 40 -4.72 -7.91 7.45
C GLU A 40 -5.78 -7.95 8.55
N LYS A 41 -6.75 -8.85 8.42
CA LYS A 41 -7.85 -9.07 9.38
C LYS A 41 -8.52 -7.77 9.85
N GLY A 42 -8.79 -6.88 8.90
CA GLY A 42 -9.48 -5.63 9.21
C GLY A 42 -8.59 -4.47 9.68
N GLN A 43 -7.28 -4.69 9.84
CA GLN A 43 -6.38 -3.75 10.48
C GLN A 43 -5.14 -3.46 9.64
N PHE A 44 -4.63 -2.24 9.73
CA PHE A 44 -3.35 -1.90 9.12
C PHE A 44 -2.21 -2.43 9.97
N ARG A 45 -1.32 -3.23 9.37
CA ARG A 45 -0.12 -3.76 10.05
C ARG A 45 0.77 -2.65 10.62
N GLN A 46 0.76 -1.49 9.96
CA GLN A 46 1.52 -0.31 10.36
C GLN A 46 0.54 0.83 10.63
N ALA A 47 -0.29 0.76 11.68
CA ALA A 47 -1.32 1.76 11.94
C ALA A 47 -0.76 3.18 12.17
N ASN A 48 0.38 3.28 12.85
CA ASN A 48 1.01 4.54 13.26
C ASN A 48 1.95 5.15 12.21
N ILE A 49 2.20 4.47 11.10
CA ILE A 49 3.11 5.00 10.07
C ILE A 49 2.47 6.20 9.38
N THR A 50 3.27 7.23 9.13
CA THR A 50 2.87 8.40 8.35
C THR A 50 3.00 8.16 6.85
N ALA A 51 2.37 9.01 6.04
CA ALA A 51 2.54 8.97 4.59
C ALA A 51 4.02 9.08 4.17
N LYS A 52 4.80 9.96 4.82
CA LYS A 52 6.24 10.14 4.52
C LYS A 52 7.04 8.88 4.85
N GLU A 53 6.83 8.28 6.02
CA GLU A 53 7.50 7.05 6.39
C GLU A 53 7.12 5.89 5.46
N MET A 54 5.87 5.81 5.02
CA MET A 54 5.45 4.82 4.01
C MET A 54 6.16 5.03 2.67
N GLN A 55 6.43 6.28 2.28
CA GLN A 55 7.24 6.57 1.10
C GLN A 55 8.65 6.01 1.24
N GLU A 56 9.31 6.28 2.35
CA GLU A 56 10.66 5.79 2.60
C GLU A 56 10.72 4.26 2.69
N PHE A 57 9.74 3.65 3.36
CA PHE A 57 9.59 2.21 3.43
C PHE A 57 9.48 1.58 2.04
N VAL A 58 8.61 2.10 1.18
CA VAL A 58 8.45 1.58 -0.19
C VAL A 58 9.70 1.84 -1.03
N LYS A 59 10.35 3.01 -0.88
CA LYS A 59 11.63 3.29 -1.58
C LYS A 59 12.69 2.26 -1.20
N HIS A 60 12.83 1.98 0.08
CA HIS A 60 13.80 1.02 0.60
C HIS A 60 13.51 -0.39 0.08
N LYS A 61 12.25 -0.85 0.19
CA LYS A 61 11.84 -2.16 -0.34
C LYS A 61 12.06 -2.30 -1.84
N MET A 62 11.82 -1.26 -2.62
CA MET A 62 12.08 -1.30 -4.06
C MET A 62 13.58 -1.39 -4.37
N LYS A 63 14.43 -0.67 -3.63
CA LYS A 63 15.89 -0.80 -3.77
C LYS A 63 16.36 -2.21 -3.43
N ASP A 64 15.84 -2.80 -2.35
CA ASP A 64 16.11 -4.19 -1.94
C ASP A 64 15.76 -5.20 -3.03
N MET A 65 14.65 -4.95 -3.75
CA MET A 65 14.23 -5.74 -4.90
C MET A 65 15.05 -5.48 -6.18
N GLY A 66 16.11 -4.67 -6.11
CA GLY A 66 16.98 -4.36 -7.24
C GLY A 66 16.47 -3.25 -8.17
N PHE A 67 15.42 -2.51 -7.79
CA PHE A 67 14.98 -1.37 -8.60
C PHE A 67 15.92 -0.18 -8.42
N PRO A 68 16.26 0.53 -9.52
CA PRO A 68 16.95 1.81 -9.46
C PRO A 68 16.26 2.82 -8.54
N GLY A 69 17.06 3.58 -7.78
CA GLY A 69 16.54 4.54 -6.80
C GLY A 69 15.61 5.61 -7.38
N PHE A 70 15.82 6.02 -8.64
CA PHE A 70 14.93 7.00 -9.29
C PHE A 70 13.53 6.42 -9.56
N LEU A 71 13.43 5.14 -9.94
CA LEU A 71 12.14 4.45 -10.12
C LEU A 71 11.42 4.28 -8.78
N ALA A 72 12.17 3.91 -7.74
CA ALA A 72 11.66 3.81 -6.38
C ALA A 72 11.08 5.15 -5.90
N SER A 73 11.76 6.27 -6.23
CA SER A 73 11.28 7.62 -5.92
C SER A 73 10.01 7.99 -6.69
N LEU A 74 9.98 7.76 -8.01
CA LEU A 74 8.82 8.04 -8.85
C LEU A 74 7.56 7.27 -8.39
N PHE A 75 7.74 6.01 -7.99
CA PHE A 75 6.67 5.18 -7.48
C PHE A 75 6.13 5.67 -6.13
N SER A 76 7.02 5.91 -5.17
CA SER A 76 6.66 6.35 -3.82
C SER A 76 6.15 7.79 -3.75
N ASN A 77 6.53 8.68 -4.68
CA ASN A 77 6.08 10.08 -4.67
C ASN A 77 4.55 10.25 -4.73
N GLY A 78 3.81 9.28 -5.26
CA GLY A 78 2.34 9.33 -5.28
C GLY A 78 1.66 8.77 -4.03
N ILE A 79 2.39 8.20 -3.08
CA ILE A 79 1.81 7.58 -1.87
C ILE A 79 0.99 8.57 -1.05
N PRO A 80 1.43 9.80 -0.73
CA PRO A 80 0.65 10.74 0.08
C PRO A 80 -0.71 11.13 -0.51
N LYS A 81 -0.92 10.87 -1.81
CA LYS A 81 -2.19 11.15 -2.51
C LYS A 81 -3.17 9.97 -2.50
N LEU A 82 -2.81 8.82 -1.95
CA LEU A 82 -3.68 7.64 -1.88
C LEU A 82 -4.74 7.79 -0.79
N GLU A 83 -5.85 7.07 -0.92
CA GLU A 83 -7.03 7.19 -0.03
C GLU A 83 -6.71 7.10 1.46
N ARG A 84 -5.76 6.22 1.86
CA ARG A 84 -5.36 6.09 3.26
C ARG A 84 -4.81 7.40 3.85
N TRP A 85 -4.16 8.21 3.01
CA TRP A 85 -3.36 9.36 3.43
C TRP A 85 -4.04 10.70 3.16
N LYS A 86 -5.10 10.73 2.35
CA LYS A 86 -5.81 11.95 1.96
C LYS A 86 -6.36 12.78 3.13
N ASN A 87 -6.58 12.17 4.29
CA ASN A 87 -7.16 12.84 5.47
C ASN A 87 -6.15 13.06 6.61
N GLN A 88 -4.83 12.90 6.39
CA GLN A 88 -3.81 13.21 7.40
C GLN A 88 -3.29 14.66 7.31
N ASN A 89 -4.17 15.61 6.95
CA ASN A 89 -3.82 17.03 6.78
C ASN A 89 -4.20 17.86 8.00
#